data_AF-A0A5S9MBR6-F1
#
_entry.id   AF-A0A5S9MBR6-F1
#
_cell.length_a   1.000
_cell.length_b   1.000
_cell.length_c   1.000
_cell.angle_alpha   90.00
_cell.angle_beta   90.00
_cell.angle_gamma   90.00
#
_symmetry.space_group_name_H-M   'P 1'
#
loop_
_entity.id
_entity.type
_entity.pdbx_description
1 polymer ?
#
loop_
_entity_poly.entity_id
_entity_poly.type
_entity_poly.pdbx_seq_one_letter_code
_entity_poly.pdbx_strand_id
1 'polypeptide(L)' 'MKKKKITANSMQEATIQIRQQLGKDAVILNSKTVVKRKLFGLKKQQMVEVIAVLDQDFEEKSW' A
#
# COMPACT_ATOMS: atom_id res chain seq x y z
N MET A 1 -5.93 10.76 -11.63
CA MET A 1 -5.53 9.38 -11.25
C MET A 1 -4.02 9.19 -11.13
N LYS A 2 -3.40 9.66 -10.04
CA LYS A 2 -2.04 9.25 -9.64
C LYS A 2 -2.10 8.25 -8.49
N LYS A 3 -2.00 6.95 -8.81
CA LYS A 3 -1.89 5.88 -7.80
C LYS A 3 -0.50 5.79 -7.18
N LYS A 4 -0.43 5.48 -5.89
CA LYS A 4 0.81 5.13 -5.18
C LYS A 4 0.77 3.71 -4.67
N LYS A 5 1.93 3.08 -4.71
CA LYS A 5 2.18 1.73 -4.22
C LYS A 5 3.19 1.81 -3.09
N ILE A 6 2.80 1.30 -1.94
CA ILE A 6 3.62 1.26 -0.72
C ILE A 6 3.85 -0.19 -0.35
N THR A 7 5.07 -0.53 0.08
CA THR A 7 5.37 -1.83 0.68
C THR A 7 5.89 -1.62 2.09
N ALA A 8 5.21 -2.18 3.08
CA ALA A 8 5.54 -2.00 4.49
C ALA A 8 5.51 -3.32 5.26
N ASN A 9 6.01 -3.34 6.50
CA ASN A 9 6.04 -4.55 7.32
C ASN A 9 4.65 -4.93 7.85
N SER A 10 3.73 -3.96 7.91
CA SER A 10 2.34 -4.16 8.31
C SER A 10 1.39 -3.24 7.54
N MET A 11 0.10 -3.53 7.63
CA MET A 11 -0.93 -2.65 7.06
C MET A 11 -0.92 -1.27 7.74
N GLN A 12 -0.72 -1.24 9.06
CA GLN A 12 -0.69 -0.01 9.85
C GLN A 12 0.45 0.91 9.40
N GLU A 13 1.64 0.34 9.19
CA GLU A 13 2.79 1.09 8.68
C GLU A 13 2.52 1.60 7.25
N ALA A 14 1.92 0.77 6.39
CA ALA A 14 1.52 1.21 5.05
C ALA A 14 0.52 2.37 5.08
N THR A 15 -0.50 2.32 5.94
CA THR A 15 -1.50 3.39 6.09
C THR A 15 -0.87 4.70 6.57
N ILE A 16 0.10 4.64 7.50
CA ILE A 16 0.84 5.84 7.95
C ILE A 16 1.60 6.47 6.77
N GLN A 17 2.34 5.65 6.02
CA GLN A 17 3.10 6.14 4.85
C GLN A 17 2.17 6.68 3.75
N ILE A 18 1.03 6.02 3.51
CA ILE A 18 0.00 6.48 2.57
C ILE A 18 -0.52 7.86 2.98
N ARG A 19 -0.90 8.04 4.25
CA ARG A 19 -1.41 9.32 4.75
C ARG A 19 -0.36 10.44 4.68
N GLN A 20 0.91 10.12 4.92
CA GLN A 20 2.00 11.08 4.77
C GLN A 20 2.24 11.50 3.32
N GLN A 21 2.07 10.60 2.36
CA GLN A 21 2.36 10.86 0.94
C GLN A 21 1.18 11.40 0.13
N LEU A 22 -0.02 10.91 0.43
CA LEU A 22 -1.24 11.24 -0.32
C LEU A 22 -2.17 12.17 0.47
N GLY A 23 -2.10 12.19 1.80
CA GLY A 23 -3.01 12.95 2.65
C GLY A 23 -4.02 12.07 3.38
N LYS A 24 -4.85 12.70 4.21
CA LYS A 24 -5.81 11.99 5.08
C LYS A 24 -6.92 11.31 4.28
N ASP A 25 -7.28 11.88 3.15
CA ASP A 25 -8.37 11.42 2.27
C ASP A 25 -7.87 10.41 1.23
N ALA A 26 -6.85 9.61 1.59
CA ALA A 26 -6.34 8.58 0.72
C ALA A 26 -7.19 7.30 0.84
N VAL A 27 -7.61 6.76 -0.30
CA VAL A 27 -8.40 5.53 -0.40
C VAL A 27 -7.49 4.39 -0.84
N ILE A 28 -7.56 3.26 -0.12
CA ILE A 28 -6.85 2.03 -0.47
C ILE A 28 -7.69 1.27 -1.51
N LEU A 29 -7.11 1.04 -2.68
CA LEU A 29 -7.75 0.31 -3.78
C LEU A 29 -7.55 -1.19 -3.68
N ASN A 30 -6.34 -1.60 -3.30
CA ASN A 30 -5.98 -3.01 -3.23
C ASN A 30 -4.84 -3.20 -2.23
N SER A 31 -4.79 -4.38 -1.63
CA SER A 31 -3.65 -4.82 -0.85
C SER A 31 -3.37 -6.30 -1.07
N LYS A 32 -2.09 -6.68 -1.00
CA LYS A 32 -1.67 -8.08 -1.01
C LYS A 32 -0.52 -8.30 -0.05
N THR A 33 -0.48 -9.48 0.55
CA THR A 33 0.70 -9.93 1.29
C THR A 33 1.80 -10.32 0.31
N VAL A 34 3.01 -9.83 0.54
CA VAL A 34 4.20 -10.19 -0.22
C VAL A 34 5.26 -10.73 0.73
N VAL A 35 6.04 -11.71 0.28
CA VAL A 35 7.13 -12.27 1.08
C VAL A 35 8.46 -11.75 0.54
N LYS A 36 9.16 -10.94 1.33
CA LYS A 36 10.50 -10.48 1.02
C LYS A 36 11.52 -11.41 1.65
N ARG A 37 12.41 -12.00 0.84
CA ARG A 37 13.57 -12.74 1.33
C ARG A 37 14.67 -11.74 1.72
N LYS A 38 15.12 -11.76 2.97
CA LYS A 38 16.30 -11.01 3.43
C LYS A 38 17.58 -11.78 3.11
N LEU A 39 18.73 -11.14 3.35
CA LEU A 39 20.10 -11.56 2.98
C LEU A 39 20.32 -13.09 3.00
N PHE A 40 20.90 -13.62 1.92
CA PHE A 40 21.17 -15.04 1.68
C PHE A 40 19.98 -16.01 1.80
N GLY A 41 18.73 -15.51 1.76
CA GLY A 41 17.54 -16.36 1.72
C GLY A 41 17.15 -16.99 3.06
N LEU A 42 17.88 -16.69 4.14
CA LEU A 42 17.71 -17.35 5.45
C LEU A 42 16.48 -16.87 6.21
N LYS A 43 16.00 -15.64 5.94
CA LYS A 43 14.83 -15.08 6.62
C LYS A 43 13.80 -14.59 5.62
N LYS A 44 12.64 -15.24 5.61
CA LYS A 44 11.42 -14.75 4.95
C LYS A 44 10.76 -13.73 5.87
N GLN A 45 10.40 -12.57 5.33
CA GLN A 45 9.61 -11.57 6.03
C GLN A 45 8.32 -11.34 5.26
N GLN A 46 7.19 -11.55 5.93
CA GLN A 46 5.90 -11.12 5.40
C GLN A 46 5.82 -9.60 5.43
N MET A 47 5.34 -9.03 4.34
CA MET A 47 5.14 -7.62 4.13
C MET A 47 3.78 -7.42 3.45
N VAL A 48 3.32 -6.18 3.37
CA VAL A 48 2.07 -5.83 2.70
C VAL A 48 2.38 -4.82 1.61
N GLU A 49 1.93 -5.10 0.39
CA GLU A 49 1.92 -4.14 -0.71
C GLU A 49 0.51 -3.54 -0.81
N VAL A 50 0.41 -2.23 -0.72
CA VAL A 50 -0.86 -1.48 -0.73
C VAL A 50 -0.84 -0.48 -1.87
N ILE A 51 -1.91 -0.45 -2.66
CA ILE A 51 -2.13 0.53 -3.72
C ILE A 51 -3.21 1.50 -3.24
N ALA A 52 -2.90 2.79 -3.24
CA ALA A 52 -3.80 3.84 -2.79
C ALA A 52 -3.82 5.03 -3.77
N VAL A 53 -4.90 5.79 -3.71
CA VAL A 53 -5.14 7.03 -4.46
C VAL A 53 -5.70 8.10 -3.52
N LEU A 54 -5.72 9.36 -3.95
CA LEU A 54 -6.54 10.38 -3.32
C LEU A 54 -8.02 10.13 -3.65
N ASP A 55 -8.92 10.35 -2.70
CA ASP A 55 -10.36 10.12 -2.86
C ASP A 55 -10.97 10.91 -4.03
N GLN A 56 -10.58 12.18 -4.20
CA GLN A 56 -10.98 13.02 -5.34
C GLN A 56 -10.55 12.46 -6.71
N ASP A 57 -9.61 11.54 -6.70
CA ASP A 57 -9.01 10.88 -7.86
C ASP A 57 -9.62 9.49 -8.08
N PHE A 58 -10.49 9.01 -7.18
CA PHE A 58 -11.15 7.72 -7.25
C PHE A 58 -12.51 7.86 -7.96
N GLU A 59 -12.52 7.68 -9.27
CA GLU A 59 -13.75 7.33 -9.97
C GLU A 59 -14.00 5.83 -9.76
N GLU A 60 -14.92 5.52 -8.84
CA GLU A 60 -15.48 4.18 -8.73
C GLU A 60 -16.16 3.88 -10.07
N LYS A 61 -15.50 3.11 -10.95
CA LYS A 61 -16.16 2.55 -12.12
C LYS A 61 -17.27 1.64 -11.60
N SER A 62 -18.47 2.20 -11.51
CA SER A 62 -19.73 1.49 -11.35
C SER A 62 -19.97 0.72 -12.64
N TRP A 63 -19.68 -0.57 -12.60
CA TRP A 63 -20.16 -1.55 -13.57
C TRP A 63 -21.07 -2.54 -12.86
#